data_AF-X1TS66-F1
#
_entry.id   AF-X1TS66-F1
#
_cell.length_a   1.000
_cell.length_b   1.000
_cell.length_c   1.000
_cell.angle_alpha   90.00
_cell.angle_beta   90.00
_cell.angle_gamma   90.00
#
_symmetry.space_group_name_H-M   'P 1'
#
loop_
_entity.id
_entity.type
_entity.pdbx_description
1 polymer ?
#
loop_
_entity_poly.entity_id
_entity_poly.type
_entity_poly.pdbx_seq_one_letter_code
_entity_poly.pdbx_strand_id
1 'polypeptide(L)'
;AMSLLDDIGIRAEDASYIVSTAEYKRVWAFTDDQIAGIRNLYKKRVYDENQASDKLARLNLPADQITVLMQQWHYEKIEELDATWTTAQTLKFLKRKLITPDRARQELNLNGYTDERINILIRDSQWTPPAK
;
A
#
# COMPACT_ATOMS: atom_id res chain seq x y z
N ALA A 1 16.74 -19.38 30.56
CA ALA A 1 16.93 -17.95 30.26
C ALA A 1 17.45 -17.19 31.48
N MET A 2 16.80 -17.26 32.65
CA MET A 2 17.26 -16.57 33.87
C MET A 2 18.65 -17.00 34.37
N SER A 3 19.03 -18.27 34.24
CA SER A 3 20.32 -18.77 34.72
C SER A 3 21.55 -18.27 33.95
N LEU A 4 21.38 -17.67 32.77
CA LEU A 4 22.47 -17.12 31.94
C LEU A 4 22.75 -15.64 32.24
N LEU A 5 21.81 -14.95 32.91
CA LEU A 5 21.91 -13.53 33.25
C LEU A 5 22.58 -13.31 34.62
N ASP A 6 22.57 -14.33 35.47
CA ASP A 6 23.22 -14.33 36.79
C ASP A 6 24.77 -14.37 36.67
N ASP A 7 25.28 -15.07 35.65
CA ASP A 7 26.72 -15.21 35.37
C ASP A 7 27.41 -13.91 34.89
N ILE A 8 26.65 -12.87 34.52
CA ILE A 8 27.18 -11.58 34.01
C ILE A 8 27.10 -10.47 35.08
N GLY A 9 26.72 -10.79 36.31
CA GLY A 9 26.70 -9.85 37.44
C GLY A 9 25.56 -8.82 37.37
N ILE A 10 24.51 -9.11 36.62
CA ILE A 10 23.29 -8.30 36.58
C ILE A 10 22.38 -8.74 37.72
N ARG A 11 21.98 -7.79 38.57
CA ARG A 11 21.06 -8.07 39.68
C ARG A 11 19.75 -8.65 39.14
N ALA A 12 19.17 -9.62 39.84
CA ALA A 12 17.97 -10.35 39.39
C ALA A 12 16.77 -9.44 39.00
N GLU A 13 16.67 -8.27 39.64
CA GLU A 13 15.70 -7.22 39.33
C GLU A 13 15.89 -6.58 37.95
N ASP A 14 17.14 -6.31 37.54
CA ASP A 14 17.49 -5.77 36.22
C ASP A 14 17.34 -6.84 35.12
N ALA A 15 17.65 -8.11 35.43
CA ALA A 15 17.45 -9.23 34.52
C ALA A 15 15.96 -9.44 34.20
N SER A 16 15.08 -9.30 35.19
CA SER A 16 13.62 -9.37 34.99
C SER A 16 13.09 -8.21 34.13
N TYR A 17 13.66 -7.01 34.27
CA TYR A 17 13.30 -5.84 33.46
C TYR A 17 13.77 -5.95 32.00
N ILE A 18 14.97 -6.50 31.77
CA ILE A 18 15.50 -6.73 30.42
C ILE A 18 14.71 -7.82 29.68
N VAL A 19 14.40 -8.93 30.36
CA VAL A 19 13.59 -10.02 29.78
C VAL A 19 12.17 -9.54 29.47
N SER A 20 11.54 -8.77 30.36
CA SER A 20 10.19 -8.23 30.10
C SER A 20 10.16 -7.25 28.92
N THR A 21 11.20 -6.41 28.79
CA THR A 21 11.34 -5.48 27.66
C THR A 21 11.59 -6.21 26.34
N ALA A 22 12.42 -7.26 26.35
CA ALA A 22 12.70 -8.07 25.16
C ALA A 22 11.48 -8.89 24.70
N GLU A 23 10.77 -9.52 25.62
CA GLU A 23 9.52 -10.24 25.34
C GLU A 23 8.44 -9.28 24.81
N TYR A 24 8.31 -8.08 25.40
CA TYR A 24 7.39 -7.04 24.91
C TYR A 24 7.72 -6.64 23.46
N LYS A 25 8.98 -6.36 23.15
CA LYS A 25 9.43 -6.05 21.78
C LYS A 25 9.13 -7.19 20.81
N ARG A 26 9.28 -8.45 21.23
CA ARG A 26 9.00 -9.62 20.39
C ARG A 26 7.52 -9.78 20.10
N VAL A 27 6.65 -9.57 21.10
CA VAL A 27 5.19 -9.62 20.95
C VAL A 27 4.71 -8.49 20.03
N TRP A 28 5.28 -7.30 20.16
CA TRP A 28 4.97 -6.18 19.26
C TRP A 28 5.39 -6.47 17.82
N ALA A 29 6.61 -6.93 17.59
CA ALA A 29 7.08 -7.26 16.25
C ALA A 29 6.19 -8.34 15.59
N PHE A 30 5.80 -9.37 16.35
CA PHE A 30 4.90 -10.40 15.85
C PHE A 30 3.52 -9.82 15.49
N THR A 31 2.99 -8.91 16.32
CA THR A 31 1.69 -8.27 16.08
C THR A 31 1.73 -7.38 14.84
N ASP A 32 2.80 -6.61 14.66
CA ASP A 32 3.02 -5.77 13.48
C ASP A 32 3.09 -6.60 12.18
N ASP A 33 3.78 -7.75 12.21
CA ASP A 33 3.83 -8.67 11.08
C ASP A 33 2.44 -9.22 10.72
N GLN A 34 1.62 -9.56 11.71
CA GLN A 34 0.24 -10.01 11.49
C GLN A 34 -0.63 -8.89 10.90
N ILE A 35 -0.51 -7.65 11.41
CA ILE A 35 -1.22 -6.48 10.89
C ILE A 35 -0.84 -6.25 9.41
N ALA A 36 0.45 -6.31 9.07
CA ALA A 36 0.94 -6.17 7.71
C ALA A 36 0.39 -7.26 6.77
N GLY A 37 0.32 -8.51 7.25
CA GLY A 37 -0.30 -9.61 6.52
C GLY A 37 -1.78 -9.37 6.21
N ILE A 38 -2.55 -8.94 7.21
CA ILE A 38 -3.99 -8.63 7.05
C ILE A 38 -4.18 -7.47 6.07
N ARG A 39 -3.40 -6.38 6.20
CA ARG A 39 -3.41 -5.24 5.26
C ARG A 39 -3.23 -5.70 3.82
N ASN A 40 -2.22 -6.52 3.57
CA ASN A 40 -1.91 -7.00 2.22
C ASN A 40 -3.06 -7.81 1.62
N LEU A 41 -3.72 -8.65 2.41
CA LEU A 41 -4.88 -9.44 1.97
C LEU A 41 -6.11 -8.55 1.71
N TYR A 42 -6.34 -7.53 2.54
CA TYR A 42 -7.40 -6.54 2.33
C TYR A 42 -7.19 -5.71 1.04
N LYS A 43 -5.98 -5.20 0.82
CA LYS A 43 -5.62 -4.45 -0.40
C LYS A 43 -5.81 -5.29 -1.65
N LYS A 44 -5.44 -6.57 -1.60
CA LYS A 44 -5.65 -7.56 -2.67
C LYS A 44 -7.09 -8.06 -2.84
N ARG A 45 -8.05 -7.54 -2.05
CA ARG A 45 -9.47 -7.96 -2.03
C ARG A 45 -9.70 -9.42 -1.63
N VAL A 46 -8.71 -10.07 -1.02
CA VAL A 46 -8.91 -11.40 -0.42
C VAL A 46 -9.77 -11.27 0.84
N TYR A 47 -9.60 -10.17 1.58
CA TYR A 47 -10.48 -9.76 2.66
C TYR A 47 -11.31 -8.54 2.27
N ASP A 48 -12.59 -8.58 2.66
CA ASP A 48 -13.42 -7.38 2.77
C ASP A 48 -13.16 -6.64 4.09
N GLU A 49 -13.85 -5.51 4.27
CA GLU A 49 -13.66 -4.63 5.44
C GLU A 49 -14.03 -5.31 6.77
N ASN A 50 -15.12 -6.07 6.79
CA ASN A 50 -15.57 -6.79 7.98
C ASN A 50 -14.58 -7.90 8.33
N GLN A 51 -14.14 -8.68 7.33
CA GLN A 51 -13.17 -9.75 7.51
C GLN A 51 -11.82 -9.23 8.03
N ALA A 52 -11.33 -8.13 7.48
CA ALA A 52 -10.08 -7.52 7.95
C ALA A 52 -10.21 -6.98 9.38
N SER A 53 -11.31 -6.28 9.68
CA SER A 53 -11.61 -5.77 11.02
C SER A 53 -11.71 -6.89 12.07
N ASP A 54 -12.39 -7.99 11.74
CA ASP A 54 -12.52 -9.17 12.60
C ASP A 54 -11.16 -9.83 12.88
N LYS A 55 -10.27 -9.88 11.88
CA LYS A 55 -8.92 -10.42 12.05
C LYS A 55 -8.06 -9.53 12.93
N LEU A 56 -8.17 -8.21 12.79
CA LEU A 56 -7.49 -7.24 13.64
C LEU A 56 -7.99 -7.29 15.09
N ALA A 57 -9.30 -7.44 15.30
CA ALA A 57 -9.87 -7.57 16.64
C ALA A 57 -9.33 -8.80 17.39
N ARG A 58 -9.05 -9.90 16.68
CA ARG A 58 -8.43 -11.11 17.26
C ARG A 58 -6.98 -10.91 17.71
N LEU A 59 -6.32 -9.83 17.28
CA LEU A 59 -5.02 -9.41 17.79
C LEU A 59 -5.15 -8.57 19.07
N ASN A 60 -6.35 -8.42 19.63
CA ASN A 60 -6.66 -7.59 20.79
C ASN A 60 -6.36 -6.09 20.58
N LEU A 61 -6.46 -5.62 19.34
CA LEU A 61 -6.33 -4.18 19.04
C LEU A 61 -7.59 -3.43 19.50
N PRO A 62 -7.45 -2.21 20.06
CA PRO A 62 -8.58 -1.33 20.35
C PRO A 62 -9.41 -1.01 19.10
N ALA A 63 -10.74 -0.91 19.27
CA ALA A 63 -11.66 -0.64 18.17
C ALA A 63 -11.33 0.65 17.39
N ASP A 64 -10.91 1.71 18.09
CA ASP A 64 -10.50 2.98 17.47
C ASP A 64 -9.26 2.80 16.59
N GLN A 65 -8.29 1.99 17.04
CA GLN A 65 -7.09 1.69 16.26
C GLN A 65 -7.44 0.90 14.99
N ILE A 66 -8.34 -0.08 15.10
CA ILE A 66 -8.84 -0.85 13.95
C ILE A 66 -9.50 0.10 12.94
N THR A 67 -10.34 1.02 13.41
CA THR A 67 -11.02 2.00 12.56
C THR A 67 -10.02 2.86 11.79
N VAL A 68 -9.00 3.38 12.46
CA VAL A 68 -7.94 4.19 11.82
C VAL A 68 -7.17 3.37 10.78
N LEU A 69 -6.77 2.14 11.11
CA LEU A 69 -6.07 1.25 10.17
C LEU A 69 -6.91 0.97 8.92
N MET A 70 -8.18 0.61 9.10
CA MET A 70 -9.09 0.32 7.99
C MET A 70 -9.32 1.54 7.11
N GLN A 71 -9.49 2.72 7.69
CA GLN A 71 -9.61 3.97 6.94
C GLN A 71 -8.35 4.27 6.12
N GLN A 72 -7.16 4.15 6.74
CA GLN A 72 -5.90 4.34 6.03
C GLN A 72 -5.77 3.37 4.85
N TRP A 73 -6.04 2.08 5.08
CA TRP A 73 -5.90 1.07 4.03
C TRP A 73 -6.94 1.22 2.92
N HIS A 74 -8.12 1.76 3.23
CA HIS A 74 -9.11 2.09 2.21
C HIS A 74 -8.57 3.13 1.23
N TYR A 75 -7.93 4.19 1.72
CA TYR A 75 -7.30 5.20 0.86
C TYR A 75 -6.17 4.61 0.02
N GLU A 76 -5.27 3.82 0.63
CA GLU A 76 -4.17 3.17 -0.09
C GLU A 76 -4.66 2.17 -1.15
N LYS A 77 -5.75 1.47 -0.86
CA LYS A 77 -6.38 0.56 -1.80
C LYS A 77 -6.96 1.33 -2.98
N ILE A 78 -7.66 2.44 -2.76
CA ILE A 78 -8.18 3.27 -3.86
C ILE A 78 -7.03 3.79 -4.73
N GLU A 79 -5.97 4.31 -4.13
CA GLU A 79 -4.78 4.79 -4.84
C GLU A 79 -4.14 3.70 -5.72
N GLU A 80 -4.02 2.47 -5.22
CA GLU A 80 -3.52 1.33 -6.01
C GLU A 80 -4.47 0.92 -7.16
N LEU A 81 -5.77 1.13 -7.01
CA LEU A 81 -6.76 0.82 -8.06
C LEU A 81 -6.82 1.86 -9.16
N ASP A 82 -6.42 3.09 -8.83
CA ASP A 82 -6.17 4.15 -9.78
C ASP A 82 -4.78 4.04 -10.43
N ALA A 83 -4.14 2.86 -10.39
CA ALA A 83 -2.90 2.59 -11.11
C ALA A 83 -3.07 3.04 -12.57
N THR A 84 -2.44 4.16 -12.88
CA THR A 84 -2.53 4.80 -14.18
C THR A 84 -1.91 3.89 -15.22
N TRP A 85 -2.44 3.94 -16.44
CA TRP A 85 -1.72 3.36 -17.55
C TRP A 85 -0.43 4.15 -17.74
N THR A 86 0.67 3.43 -18.01
CA THR A 86 1.92 4.07 -18.43
C THR A 86 1.67 4.93 -19.67
N THR A 87 2.48 5.97 -19.87
CA THR A 87 2.40 6.83 -21.06
C THR A 87 2.32 6.01 -22.36
N ALA A 88 3.14 4.95 -22.48
CA ALA A 88 3.13 4.07 -23.64
C ALA A 88 1.82 3.29 -23.81
N GLN A 89 1.23 2.77 -22.72
CA GLN A 89 -0.07 2.10 -22.76
C GLN A 89 -1.18 3.08 -23.15
N THR A 90 -1.23 4.26 -22.53
CA THR A 90 -2.22 5.29 -22.82
C THR A 90 -2.20 5.71 -24.29
N LEU A 91 -1.03 6.02 -24.84
CA LEU A 91 -0.89 6.41 -26.25
C LEU A 91 -1.22 5.26 -27.20
N LYS A 92 -0.83 4.03 -26.85
CA LYS A 92 -1.19 2.83 -27.62
C LYS A 92 -2.70 2.61 -27.66
N PHE A 93 -3.40 2.78 -26.54
CA PHE A 93 -4.86 2.63 -26.45
C PHE A 93 -5.57 3.74 -27.21
N LEU A 94 -5.09 4.98 -27.11
CA LEU A 94 -5.60 6.11 -27.88
C LEU A 94 -5.45 5.89 -29.39
N LYS A 95 -4.25 5.50 -29.85
CA LYS A 95 -3.99 5.20 -31.28
C LYS A 95 -4.88 4.07 -31.81
N ARG A 96 -5.17 3.08 -30.96
CA ARG A 96 -6.10 1.97 -31.27
C ARG A 96 -7.57 2.32 -31.09
N LYS A 97 -7.90 3.55 -30.70
CA LYS A 97 -9.27 4.02 -30.43
C LYS A 97 -9.99 3.20 -29.35
N LEU A 98 -9.25 2.61 -28.41
CA LEU A 98 -9.80 1.88 -27.27
C LEU A 98 -10.24 2.82 -26.12
N ILE A 99 -9.72 4.05 -26.12
CA ILE A 99 -10.06 5.11 -25.18
C ILE A 99 -10.24 6.43 -25.92
N THR A 100 -10.99 7.36 -25.30
CA THR A 100 -11.19 8.70 -25.84
C THR A 100 -9.97 9.60 -25.62
N PRO A 101 -9.79 10.69 -26.40
CA PRO A 101 -8.76 11.68 -26.15
C PRO A 101 -8.82 12.30 -24.75
N ASP A 102 -10.03 12.54 -24.21
CA ASP A 102 -10.21 13.09 -22.86
C ASP A 102 -9.76 12.09 -21.79
N ARG A 103 -10.06 10.80 -21.97
CA ARG A 103 -9.56 9.75 -21.07
C ARG A 103 -8.04 9.66 -21.15
N ALA A 104 -7.45 9.75 -22.33
CA ALA A 104 -6.00 9.79 -22.49
C ALA A 104 -5.37 11.02 -21.82
N ARG A 105 -6.03 12.19 -21.88
CA ARG A 105 -5.60 13.41 -21.19
C ARG A 105 -5.59 13.24 -19.68
N GLN A 106 -6.63 12.63 -19.11
CA GLN A 106 -6.69 12.34 -17.68
C GLN A 106 -5.52 11.44 -17.24
N GLU A 107 -5.28 10.35 -17.96
CA GLU A 107 -4.18 9.42 -17.66
C GLU A 107 -2.79 10.07 -17.78
N LEU A 108 -2.58 10.92 -18.78
CA LEU A 108 -1.31 11.64 -18.92
C LEU A 108 -1.17 12.75 -17.85
N ASN A 109 -2.25 13.36 -17.40
CA ASN A 109 -2.22 14.31 -16.29
C ASN A 109 -1.85 13.59 -14.97
N LEU A 110 -2.45 12.43 -14.69
CA LEU A 110 -2.11 11.62 -13.53
C LEU A 110 -0.66 11.09 -13.57
N ASN A 111 -0.10 10.91 -14.77
CA ASN A 111 1.32 10.61 -14.97
C ASN A 111 2.25 11.84 -14.84
N GLY A 112 1.72 13.03 -14.51
CA GLY A 112 2.50 14.24 -14.22
C GLY A 112 2.87 15.11 -15.43
N TYR A 113 2.22 14.94 -16.58
CA TYR A 113 2.48 15.80 -17.74
C TYR A 113 1.68 17.12 -17.68
N THR A 114 2.28 18.20 -18.17
CA THR A 114 1.60 19.48 -18.38
C THR A 114 0.66 19.42 -19.59
N ASP A 115 -0.36 20.28 -19.64
CA ASP A 115 -1.31 20.33 -20.76
C ASP A 115 -0.63 20.51 -22.12
N GLU A 116 0.44 21.29 -22.18
CA GLU A 116 1.25 21.47 -23.38
C GLU A 116 1.82 20.13 -23.88
N ARG A 117 2.49 19.38 -22.99
CA ARG A 117 3.07 18.08 -23.34
C ARG A 117 2.00 17.05 -23.70
N ILE A 118 0.88 17.06 -22.98
CA ILE A 118 -0.27 16.18 -23.29
C ILE A 118 -0.79 16.46 -24.69
N ASN A 119 -0.96 17.72 -25.06
CA ASN A 119 -1.44 18.11 -26.39
C ASN A 119 -0.51 17.62 -27.50
N ILE A 120 0.81 17.69 -27.30
CA ILE A 120 1.81 17.20 -28.26
C ILE A 120 1.69 15.67 -28.40
N LEU A 121 1.69 14.93 -27.30
CA LEU A 121 1.63 13.47 -27.30
C LEU A 121 0.34 12.93 -27.93
N ILE A 122 -0.80 13.56 -27.64
CA ILE A 122 -2.09 13.18 -28.24
C ILE A 122 -2.06 13.41 -29.76
N ARG A 123 -1.58 14.57 -30.22
CA ARG A 123 -1.47 14.87 -31.66
C ARG A 123 -0.57 13.88 -32.38
N ASP A 124 0.61 13.59 -31.82
CA ASP A 124 1.56 12.63 -32.39
C ASP A 124 0.94 11.23 -32.50
N SER A 125 0.24 10.78 -31.45
CA SER A 125 -0.39 9.44 -31.44
C SER A 125 -1.44 9.22 -32.53
N GLN A 126 -2.07 10.30 -33.01
CA GLN A 126 -3.11 10.32 -34.02
C GLN A 126 -2.60 10.68 -35.42
N TRP A 127 -1.34 11.10 -35.52
CA TRP A 127 -0.77 11.51 -36.79
C TRP A 127 -0.59 10.31 -37.73
N THR A 128 -1.01 10.48 -38.97
CA THR A 128 -0.75 9.53 -40.06
C THR A 128 0.13 10.21 -41.11
N PRO A 129 1.21 9.56 -41.56
CA PRO A 129 2.07 10.11 -42.60
C PRO A 129 1.28 10.35 -43.89
N PRO A 130 1.58 11.42 -44.64
CA PRO A 130 0.97 11.63 -45.94
C PRO A 130 1.31 10.47 -46.89
N ALA A 131 0.37 10.15 -47.78
CA ALA A 131 0.59 9.14 -48.81
C ALA A 131 1.77 9.57 -49.71
N LYS A 132 2.63 8.60 -50.06
CA LYS A 132 3.76 8.79 -50.96
C LYS A 132 3.32 9.02 -52.39
#